data_AF-A0A5E4BR97-F1
#
_entry.id   AF-A0A5E4BR97-F1
#
_cell.length_a   1.000
_cell.length_b   1.000
_cell.length_c   1.000
_cell.angle_alpha   90.00
_cell.angle_beta   90.00
_cell.angle_gamma   90.00
#
_symmetry.space_group_name_H-M   'P 1'
#
loop_
_entity.id
_entity.type
_entity.pdbx_description
1 polymer ?
#
loop_
_entity_poly.entity_id
_entity_poly.type
_entity_poly.pdbx_seq_one_letter_code
_entity_poly.pdbx_strand_id
1 'polypeptide(L)' 'AYRVDERAAEHARWEEASKETIKRTTKPCPHCGVPVEKNGGCMHMKCPQPQCRLEWCWNCGCEWNRTCMGDHWFDV' A
#
# COMPACT_ATOMS: atom_id res chain seq x y z
N ALA A 1 -43.60 5.52 15.22
CA ALA A 1 -42.89 6.52 14.41
C ALA A 1 -41.40 6.29 14.60
N TYR A 2 -40.70 5.84 13.56
CA TYR A 2 -39.25 5.60 13.63
C TYR A 2 -38.54 6.96 13.54
N ARG A 3 -37.84 7.36 14.61
CA ARG A 3 -37.01 8.57 14.61
C ARG A 3 -35.64 8.16 14.10
N VAL A 4 -35.29 8.64 12.92
CA VAL A 4 -33.92 8.55 12.42
C VAL A 4 -33.16 9.72 13.05
N ASP A 5 -32.18 9.41 13.89
CA ASP A 5 -31.26 10.39 14.47
C ASP A 5 -30.33 10.95 13.37
N GLU A 6 -30.49 12.24 13.07
CA GLU A 6 -29.79 13.00 12.01
C GLU A 6 -28.26 12.89 12.11
N ARG A 7 -27.73 12.80 13.34
CA ARG A 7 -26.28 12.61 13.62
C ARG A 7 -25.71 11.30 13.08
N ALA A 8 -26.53 10.24 12.99
CA ALA A 8 -26.08 8.96 12.45
C ALA A 8 -25.96 9.00 10.91
N ALA A 9 -26.73 9.86 10.24
CA ALA A 9 -26.64 10.07 8.80
C ALA A 9 -25.40 10.89 8.40
N GLU A 10 -24.97 11.85 9.24
CA GLU A 10 -23.78 12.67 8.97
C GLU A 10 -22.44 11.91 9.12
N HIS A 11 -22.40 10.85 9.93
CA HIS A 11 -21.23 9.98 10.09
C HIS A 11 -21.12 8.90 9.00
N ALA A 12 -22.11 8.77 8.11
CA ALA A 12 -22.01 7.94 6.91
C ALA A 12 -21.24 8.64 5.76
N ARG A 13 -20.35 9.59 6.09
CA ARG A 13 -19.41 10.20 5.14
C ARG A 13 -18.30 9.21 4.82
N TRP A 14 -18.59 8.31 3.89
CA TRP A 14 -17.67 7.39 3.22
C TRP A 14 -16.65 8.09 2.29
N GLU A 15 -16.29 9.34 2.59
CA GLU A 15 -15.61 10.26 1.67
C GLU A 15 -14.24 10.74 2.20
N GLU A 16 -13.81 10.29 3.39
CA GLU A 16 -12.46 10.53 3.91
C GLU A 16 -11.48 9.36 3.62
N ALA A 17 -11.99 8.14 3.52
CA ALA A 17 -11.21 6.95 3.14
C ALA A 17 -10.65 6.97 1.70
N SER A 18 -11.14 7.88 0.85
CA SER A 18 -10.76 7.94 -0.56
C SER A 18 -9.44 8.70 -0.80
N LYS A 19 -9.07 9.67 0.05
CA LYS A 19 -7.95 10.59 -0.24
C LYS A 19 -6.56 10.07 0.17
N GLU A 20 -6.47 9.21 1.18
CA GLU A 20 -5.18 8.60 1.59
C GLU A 20 -4.77 7.43 0.69
N THR A 21 -5.73 6.73 0.09
CA THR A 21 -5.50 5.57 -0.76
C THR A 21 -4.77 5.92 -2.06
N ILE A 22 -4.98 7.14 -2.59
CA ILE A 22 -4.47 7.55 -3.91
C ILE A 22 -2.97 7.89 -3.90
N LYS A 23 -2.41 8.28 -2.74
CA LYS A 23 -0.99 8.74 -2.65
C LYS A 23 0.05 7.62 -2.50
N ARG A 24 -0.37 6.35 -2.29
CA ARG A 24 0.51 5.21 -1.98
C ARG A 24 0.70 4.22 -3.14
N THR A 25 0.31 4.57 -4.36
CA THR A 25 0.25 3.58 -5.44
C THR A 25 1.60 3.31 -6.10
N THR A 26 2.56 4.24 -6.11
CA THR A 26 3.83 4.07 -6.85
C THR A 26 5.06 4.47 -6.03
N LYS A 27 6.13 3.66 -6.08
CA LYS A 27 7.44 3.94 -5.47
C LYS A 27 8.58 3.53 -6.42
N PRO A 28 9.70 4.25 -6.44
CA PRO A 28 10.84 3.87 -7.28
C PRO A 28 11.54 2.63 -6.73
N CYS A 29 11.99 1.75 -7.62
CA CYS A 29 12.81 0.61 -7.24
C CYS A 29 14.17 1.07 -6.68
N PRO A 30 14.64 0.53 -5.54
CA PRO A 30 15.88 0.97 -4.92
C PRO A 30 17.15 0.67 -5.73
N HIS A 31 17.08 -0.22 -6.72
CA HIS A 31 18.22 -0.59 -7.55
C HIS A 31 18.23 0.10 -8.92
N CYS A 32 17.09 0.22 -9.59
CA CYS A 32 17.03 0.77 -10.96
C CYS A 32 16.23 2.08 -11.08
N GLY A 33 15.59 2.56 -10.00
CA GLY A 33 14.80 3.79 -9.99
C GLY A 33 13.49 3.74 -10.78
N VAL A 34 13.19 2.63 -11.46
CA VAL A 34 11.94 2.47 -12.22
C VAL A 34 10.74 2.58 -11.26
N PRO A 35 9.70 3.36 -11.59
CA PRO A 35 8.49 3.43 -10.78
C PRO A 35 7.77 2.08 -10.79
N VAL A 36 7.54 1.54 -9.60
CA VAL A 36 6.81 0.28 -9.38
C VAL A 36 5.48 0.61 -8.72
N GLU A 37 4.39 0.10 -9.28
CA GLU A 37 3.06 0.24 -8.71
C GLU A 37 2.78 -0.86 -7.68
N LYS A 38 2.28 -0.50 -6.50
CA LYS A 38 1.86 -1.44 -5.45
C LYS A 38 0.51 -2.04 -5.81
N ASN A 39 0.55 -3.16 -6.50
CA ASN A 39 -0.66 -3.89 -6.87
C ASN A 39 -1.04 -4.91 -5.77
N GLY A 40 -1.51 -4.46 -4.61
CA GLY A 40 -2.11 -5.32 -3.57
C GLY A 40 -1.70 -5.06 -2.12
N GLY A 41 -1.97 -6.05 -1.26
CA GLY A 41 -1.74 -6.00 0.19
C GLY A 41 -0.36 -6.50 0.65
N CYS A 42 0.43 -7.16 -0.21
CA CYS A 42 1.75 -7.67 0.16
C CYS A 42 2.82 -6.56 0.12
N MET A 43 3.72 -6.53 1.09
CA MET A 43 4.92 -5.66 1.08
C MET A 43 6.05 -6.22 0.23
N HIS A 44 6.01 -7.49 -0.16
CA HIS A 44 6.99 -8.09 -1.06
C HIS A 44 6.73 -7.63 -2.50
N MET A 45 7.60 -6.78 -3.03
CA MET A 45 7.53 -6.29 -4.41
C MET A 45 8.67 -6.85 -5.24
N LYS A 46 8.37 -7.19 -6.49
CA LYS A 46 9.36 -7.54 -7.48
C LYS A 46 9.43 -6.45 -8.53
N CYS A 47 10.63 -5.97 -8.84
CA CYS A 47 10.82 -4.99 -9.90
C CYS A 47 10.32 -5.57 -11.25
N PRO A 48 9.39 -4.90 -11.96
CA PRO A 48 8.87 -5.38 -13.24
C PRO A 48 9.92 -5.32 -14.36
N GLN A 49 10.99 -4.58 -14.15
CA GLN A 49 12.03 -4.37 -15.14
C GLN A 49 12.85 -5.67 -15.33
N PRO A 50 12.92 -6.25 -16.55
CA PRO A 50 13.52 -7.57 -16.78
C PRO A 50 15.01 -7.61 -16.50
N GLN A 51 15.74 -6.49 -16.62
CA GLN A 51 17.16 -6.45 -16.25
C GLN A 51 17.43 -6.26 -14.74
N CYS A 52 16.42 -5.89 -13.95
CA CYS A 52 16.58 -5.69 -12.50
C CYS A 52 15.99 -6.87 -11.72
N ARG A 53 14.68 -7.13 -11.87
CA ARG A 53 13.93 -8.20 -11.17
C ARG A 53 14.18 -8.30 -9.66
N LEU A 54 14.69 -7.24 -9.04
CA LEU A 54 14.98 -7.20 -7.61
C LEU A 54 13.69 -7.42 -6.82
N GLU A 55 13.79 -8.29 -5.81
CA GLU A 55 12.78 -8.50 -4.79
C GLU A 55 13.09 -7.58 -3.60
N TRP A 56 12.15 -6.71 -3.25
CA TRP A 56 12.37 -5.67 -2.26
C TRP A 56 11.11 -5.41 -1.43
N CYS A 57 11.31 -4.88 -0.22
CA CYS A 57 10.22 -4.53 0.67
C CYS A 57 9.68 -3.14 0.33
N TRP A 58 8.37 -3.04 0.04
CA TRP A 58 7.68 -1.78 -0.23
C TRP A 58 7.81 -0.77 0.92
N ASN A 59 7.81 -1.24 2.16
CA ASN A 59 7.87 -0.38 3.34
C ASN A 59 9.31 0.11 3.60
N CYS A 60 10.28 -0.80 3.58
CA CYS A 60 11.67 -0.51 3.94
C CYS A 60 12.53 0.02 2.77
N GLY A 61 12.15 -0.23 1.52
CA GLY A 61 12.97 0.15 0.36
C GLY A 61 14.28 -0.64 0.23
N CYS A 62 14.42 -1.78 0.93
CA CYS A 62 15.59 -2.65 0.89
C CYS A 62 15.26 -4.02 0.28
N GLU A 63 16.28 -4.81 -0.02
CA GLU A 63 16.12 -6.19 -0.51
C GLU A 63 15.22 -7.01 0.42
N TRP A 64 14.33 -7.81 -0.17
CA TRP A 64 13.37 -8.61 0.57
C TRP A 64 14.08 -9.65 1.44
N ASN A 65 13.82 -9.59 2.75
CA ASN A 65 14.47 -10.45 3.73
C ASN A 65 13.46 -11.02 4.74
N ARG A 66 13.93 -11.96 5.56
CA ARG A 66 13.10 -12.65 6.57
C ARG A 66 12.59 -11.73 7.68
N THR A 67 13.32 -10.66 8.00
CA THR A 67 12.85 -9.65 8.95
C THR A 67 11.63 -8.94 8.39
N CYS A 68 11.66 -8.55 7.11
CA CYS A 68 10.50 -7.93 6.45
C CYS A 68 9.29 -8.88 6.37
N MET A 69 9.52 -10.18 6.16
CA MET A 69 8.45 -11.20 6.24
C MET A 69 7.83 -11.30 7.64
N GLY A 70 8.60 -11.14 8.72
CA GLY A 70 8.07 -11.26 10.08
C GLY A 70 7.37 -10.00 10.57
N ASP A 71 7.96 -8.84 10.32
CA ASP A 71 7.50 -7.56 10.87
C ASP A 71 6.36 -6.93 10.06
N HIS A 72 6.41 -7.03 8.72
CA HIS A 72 5.49 -6.30 7.85
C HIS A 72 5.27 -7.02 6.53
N TRP A 73 4.84 -8.29 6.60
CA TRP A 73 4.50 -9.05 5.39
C TRP A 73 3.39 -8.37 4.59
N PHE A 74 2.31 -7.96 5.27
CA PHE A 74 1.11 -7.40 4.66
C PHE A 74 0.80 -6.00 5.22
N ASP A 75 0.11 -5.19 4.43
CA ASP A 75 -0.53 -3.94 4.89
C ASP A 75 -1.63 -4.33 5.88
N VAL A 76 -1.47 -3.95 7.15
CA VAL A 76 -2.51 -4.04 8.20
C VAL A 76 -3.43 -2.83 8.16
#